data_AF-A0A952GDC8-F1
#
_entry.id   AF-A0A952GDC8-F1
#
_cell.length_a   1.000
_cell.length_b   1.000
_cell.length_c   1.000
_cell.angle_alpha   90.00
_cell.angle_beta   90.00
_cell.angle_gamma   90.00
#
_symmetry.space_group_name_H-M   'P 1'
#
loop_
_entity.id
_entity.type
_entity.pdbx_description
1 polymer ?
#
loop_
_entity_poly.entity_id
_entity_poly.type
_entity_poly.pdbx_seq_one_letter_code
_entity_poly.pdbx_strand_id
1 'polypeptide(L)'
;MRTNLLWIMAAVIAGSACNSAFAAPPQVVSLRRLTQAEYRNSIADIFGPEIEVRGSFEPTIRIAGLQAASTSTLSVTPVGFESFTQMADSIAAQVTAEKYRAKLPCKPKDVKAPDDACSGQVLGHYGMMLFRRPLSSEEL
;
A
#
# COMPACT_ATOMS: atom_id res chain seq x y z
N MET A 1 26.83 44.57 59.99
CA MET A 1 26.95 43.28 60.70
C MET A 1 27.09 42.20 59.63
N ARG A 2 28.32 41.79 59.26
CA ARG A 2 29.05 40.61 59.78
C ARG A 2 28.18 39.34 59.80
N THR A 3 28.38 38.42 58.85
CA THR A 3 28.87 37.03 59.03
C THR A 3 28.71 36.20 57.73
N ASN A 4 29.83 35.74 57.15
CA ASN A 4 30.32 34.34 57.04
C ASN A 4 29.73 33.54 55.85
N LEU A 5 30.54 33.24 54.84
CA LEU A 5 31.41 32.06 54.72
C LEU A 5 30.61 30.79 54.34
N LEU A 6 30.84 30.25 53.15
CA LEU A 6 31.20 28.83 52.90
C LEU A 6 31.13 28.50 51.40
N TRP A 7 32.28 28.10 50.87
CA TRP A 7 32.47 27.49 49.56
C TRP A 7 31.76 26.14 49.50
N ILE A 8 31.01 25.86 48.42
CA ILE A 8 30.61 24.51 48.05
C ILE A 8 31.03 24.28 46.61
N MET A 9 32.05 23.44 46.44
CA MET A 9 32.42 22.84 45.16
C MET A 9 31.27 21.96 44.68
N ALA A 10 30.66 22.32 43.55
CA ALA A 10 29.73 21.44 42.85
C ALA A 10 30.53 20.52 41.91
N ALA A 11 30.48 19.23 42.20
CA ALA A 11 31.11 18.16 41.44
C ALA A 11 30.54 18.07 40.01
N VAL A 12 31.44 18.04 39.02
CA VAL A 12 31.10 17.72 37.63
C VAL A 12 30.81 16.23 37.53
N ILE A 13 29.53 15.87 37.45
CA ILE A 13 29.10 14.51 37.11
C ILE A 13 29.24 14.37 35.59
N ALA A 14 30.32 13.72 35.14
CA ALA A 14 30.46 13.27 33.77
C ALA A 14 29.42 12.17 33.50
N GLY A 15 28.25 12.56 33.01
CA GLY A 15 27.23 11.64 32.53
C GLY A 15 27.75 10.93 31.29
N SER A 16 28.19 9.67 31.47
CA SER A 16 28.38 8.76 30.34
C SER A 16 27.03 8.53 29.67
N ALA A 17 26.82 9.14 28.52
CA ALA A 17 25.71 8.82 27.64
C ALA A 17 25.92 7.39 27.12
N CYS A 18 25.29 6.41 27.76
CA CYS A 18 25.14 5.08 27.22
C CYS A 18 24.17 5.19 26.04
N ASN A 19 24.70 5.52 24.85
CA ASN A 19 23.94 5.56 23.61
C ASN A 19 23.68 4.12 23.16
N SER A 20 22.78 3.44 23.88
CA SER A 20 22.24 2.14 23.47
C SER A 20 21.33 2.38 22.28
N ALA A 21 21.90 2.37 21.08
CA ALA A 21 21.12 2.21 19.86
C ALA A 21 20.50 0.80 19.93
N PHE A 22 19.25 0.72 20.36
CA PHE A 22 18.44 -0.47 20.12
C PHE A 22 18.39 -0.66 18.60
N ALA A 23 19.17 -1.59 18.08
CA ALA A 23 19.03 -2.05 16.71
C ALA A 23 17.61 -2.60 16.60
N ALA A 24 16.73 -1.85 15.92
CA ALA A 24 15.42 -2.37 15.59
C ALA A 24 15.61 -3.70 14.85
N PRO A 25 14.83 -4.74 15.17
CA PRO A 25 14.90 -5.98 14.42
C PRO A 25 14.69 -5.66 12.93
N PRO A 26 15.33 -6.39 12.01
CA PRO A 26 15.22 -6.13 10.59
C PRO A 26 13.74 -6.09 10.19
N GLN A 27 13.31 -4.94 9.68
CA GLN A 27 11.96 -4.75 9.15
C GLN A 27 11.86 -5.53 7.85
N VAL A 28 11.21 -6.69 7.88
CA VAL A 28 10.93 -7.44 6.66
C VAL A 28 9.83 -6.72 5.89
N VAL A 29 10.22 -5.93 4.90
CA VAL A 29 9.28 -5.40 3.90
C VAL A 29 8.83 -6.59 3.07
N SER A 30 7.60 -7.05 3.29
CA SER A 30 6.98 -8.12 2.52
C SER A 30 5.65 -7.66 1.96
N LEU A 31 5.32 -8.17 0.77
CA LEU A 31 3.99 -8.01 0.22
C LEU A 31 3.06 -9.00 0.92
N ARG A 32 2.00 -8.47 1.54
CA ARG A 32 0.93 -9.29 2.13
C ARG A 32 -0.17 -9.48 1.09
N ARG A 33 -0.65 -10.71 0.94
CA ARG A 33 -1.85 -10.96 0.12
C ARG A 33 -3.05 -10.20 0.71
N LEU A 34 -4.02 -9.90 -0.12
CA LEU A 34 -5.33 -9.48 0.35
C LEU A 34 -6.24 -10.71 0.48
N THR A 35 -7.07 -10.71 1.50
CA THR A 35 -8.24 -11.60 1.52
C THR A 35 -9.20 -11.20 0.40
N GLN A 36 -10.09 -12.11 0.02
CA GLN A 36 -11.09 -11.83 -1.00
C GLN A 36 -11.96 -10.61 -0.66
N ALA A 37 -12.38 -10.48 0.60
CA ALA A 37 -13.18 -9.34 1.05
C ALA A 37 -12.38 -8.04 0.99
N GLU A 38 -11.13 -8.03 1.46
CA GLU A 38 -10.27 -6.84 1.40
C GLU A 38 -10.00 -6.40 -0.04
N TYR A 39 -9.76 -7.34 -0.97
CA TYR A 39 -9.56 -7.02 -2.38
C TYR A 39 -10.82 -6.37 -2.98
N ARG A 40 -12.00 -6.97 -2.76
CA ARG A 40 -13.27 -6.44 -3.26
C ARG A 40 -13.59 -5.05 -2.72
N ASN A 41 -13.42 -4.85 -1.42
CA ASN A 41 -13.66 -3.56 -0.78
C ASN A 41 -12.66 -2.52 -1.30
N SER A 42 -11.38 -2.87 -1.44
CA SER A 42 -10.36 -1.96 -1.99
C SER A 42 -10.70 -1.52 -3.41
N ILE A 43 -11.21 -2.41 -4.27
CA ILE A 43 -11.63 -2.05 -5.63
C ILE A 43 -12.86 -1.14 -5.61
N ALA A 44 -13.85 -1.44 -4.76
CA ALA A 44 -15.04 -0.61 -4.60
C ALA A 44 -14.71 0.80 -4.08
N ASP A 45 -13.77 0.91 -3.13
CA ASP A 45 -13.34 2.19 -2.57
C ASP A 45 -12.56 3.04 -3.59
N ILE A 46 -11.73 2.39 -4.43
CA ILE A 46 -10.88 3.10 -5.41
C ILE A 46 -11.68 3.52 -6.65
N PHE A 47 -12.52 2.63 -7.19
CA PHE A 47 -13.16 2.83 -8.49
C PHE A 47 -14.68 2.99 -8.42
N GLY A 48 -15.30 2.65 -7.30
CA GLY A 48 -16.75 2.67 -7.09
C GLY A 48 -17.36 1.27 -6.93
N PRO A 49 -18.46 1.14 -6.18
CA PRO A 49 -19.12 -0.14 -5.88
C PRO A 49 -19.70 -0.86 -7.10
N GLU A 50 -19.84 -0.15 -8.23
CA GLU A 50 -20.35 -0.68 -9.49
C GLU A 50 -19.32 -1.44 -10.33
N ILE A 51 -18.04 -1.43 -9.91
CA ILE A 51 -16.99 -2.23 -10.54
C ILE A 51 -17.01 -3.64 -9.94
N GLU A 52 -17.28 -4.62 -10.79
CA GLU A 52 -17.44 -5.99 -10.34
C GLU A 52 -16.12 -6.75 -10.38
N VAL A 53 -15.73 -7.32 -9.24
CA VAL A 53 -14.59 -8.24 -9.15
C VAL A 53 -15.08 -9.67 -9.40
N ARG A 54 -14.90 -10.19 -10.62
CA ARG A 54 -15.27 -11.57 -10.97
C ARG A 54 -14.02 -12.41 -11.14
N GLY A 55 -13.91 -13.50 -10.38
CA GLY A 55 -12.78 -14.42 -10.48
C GLY A 55 -12.62 -15.31 -9.26
N SER A 56 -11.67 -16.24 -9.36
CA SER A 56 -11.34 -17.17 -8.29
C SER A 56 -10.21 -16.60 -7.44
N PHE A 57 -10.35 -16.72 -6.12
CA PHE A 57 -9.28 -16.37 -5.19
C PHE A 57 -8.64 -17.66 -4.72
N GLU A 58 -7.32 -17.62 -4.55
CA GLU A 58 -6.65 -18.74 -3.92
C GLU A 58 -7.20 -19.00 -2.50
N PRO A 59 -7.39 -20.28 -2.14
CA PRO A 59 -7.82 -20.63 -0.79
C PRO A 59 -6.92 -20.02 0.28
N THR A 60 -7.54 -19.57 1.37
CA THR A 60 -6.85 -19.19 2.59
C THR A 60 -6.88 -20.33 3.58
N ILE A 61 -5.94 -20.32 4.53
CA ILE A 61 -5.95 -21.24 5.68
C ILE A 61 -6.23 -20.46 6.95
N ARG A 62 -6.67 -21.14 8.01
CA ARG A 62 -6.78 -20.54 9.34
C ARG A 62 -5.49 -20.77 10.10
N ILE A 63 -4.89 -19.70 10.60
CA ILE A 63 -3.77 -19.75 11.54
C ILE A 63 -4.31 -19.25 12.87
N ALA A 64 -4.26 -20.10 13.91
CA ALA A 64 -4.89 -19.84 15.20
C ALA A 64 -6.37 -19.40 15.09
N GLY A 65 -7.12 -20.00 14.15
CA GLY A 65 -8.53 -19.67 13.89
C GLY A 65 -8.78 -18.47 12.97
N LEU A 66 -7.74 -17.67 12.66
CA LEU A 66 -7.85 -16.46 11.85
C LEU A 66 -7.48 -16.72 10.38
N GLN A 67 -8.39 -16.45 9.46
CA GLN A 67 -8.11 -16.58 8.01
C GLN A 67 -7.16 -15.48 7.51
N ALA A 68 -7.32 -14.25 8.01
CA ALA A 68 -6.50 -13.11 7.61
C ALA A 68 -5.02 -13.26 7.98
N ALA A 69 -4.68 -14.10 8.95
CA ALA A 69 -3.30 -14.40 9.31
C ALA A 69 -2.57 -15.20 8.21
N SER A 70 -3.29 -15.93 7.35
CA SER A 70 -2.67 -16.65 6.24
C SER A 70 -2.10 -15.74 5.16
N THR A 71 -2.57 -14.49 5.07
CA THR A 71 -2.16 -13.61 3.98
C THR A 71 -0.72 -13.13 4.08
N SER A 72 -0.10 -13.21 5.26
CA SER A 72 1.32 -12.92 5.49
C SER A 72 2.23 -14.15 5.42
N THR A 73 1.67 -15.34 5.17
CA THR A 73 2.43 -16.60 5.18
C THR A 73 2.34 -17.36 3.87
N LEU A 74 1.18 -17.31 3.21
CA LEU A 74 0.99 -17.97 1.93
C LEU A 74 1.57 -17.13 0.78
N SER A 75 2.36 -17.77 -0.07
CA SER A 75 2.77 -17.22 -1.36
C SER A 75 1.61 -17.25 -2.38
N VAL A 76 1.83 -16.71 -3.58
CA VAL A 76 0.89 -16.81 -4.71
C VAL A 76 1.40 -17.91 -5.65
N THR A 77 0.55 -18.87 -5.98
CA THR A 77 0.86 -19.93 -6.96
C THR A 77 0.76 -19.37 -8.39
N PRO A 78 1.35 -20.05 -9.40
CA PRO A 78 1.21 -19.62 -10.80
C PRO A 78 -0.25 -19.51 -11.26
N VAL A 79 -1.10 -20.43 -10.83
CA VAL A 79 -2.53 -20.42 -11.17
C VAL A 79 -3.26 -19.26 -10.49
N GLY A 80 -2.94 -18.98 -9.22
CA GLY A 80 -3.50 -17.83 -8.53
C GLY A 80 -3.05 -16.50 -9.13
N PHE A 81 -1.77 -16.40 -9.54
CA PHE A 81 -1.25 -15.23 -10.23
C PHE A 81 -2.02 -14.97 -11.53
N GLU A 82 -2.23 -16.00 -12.35
CA GLU A 82 -3.05 -15.89 -13.57
C GLU A 82 -4.48 -15.42 -13.27
N SER A 83 -5.12 -16.00 -12.23
CA SER A 83 -6.46 -15.56 -11.80
C SER A 83 -6.49 -14.09 -11.37
N PHE A 84 -5.46 -13.61 -10.67
CA PHE A 84 -5.34 -12.20 -10.30
C PHE A 84 -5.14 -11.29 -11.51
N THR A 85 -4.35 -11.70 -12.50
CA THR A 85 -4.16 -10.96 -13.75
C THR A 85 -5.48 -10.84 -14.51
N GLN A 86 -6.22 -11.94 -14.69
CA GLN A 86 -7.52 -11.92 -15.35
C GLN A 86 -8.54 -11.04 -14.63
N MET A 87 -8.55 -11.06 -13.29
CA MET A 87 -9.38 -10.14 -12.49
C MET A 87 -8.98 -8.67 -12.71
N ALA A 88 -7.67 -8.37 -12.67
CA ALA A 88 -7.16 -7.02 -12.88
C ALA A 88 -7.51 -6.47 -14.28
N ASP A 89 -7.36 -7.28 -15.32
CA ASP A 89 -7.72 -6.92 -16.70
C ASP A 89 -9.22 -6.64 -16.83
N SER A 90 -10.06 -7.48 -16.21
CA SER A 90 -11.51 -7.29 -16.20
C SER A 90 -11.91 -5.99 -15.48
N ILE A 91 -11.25 -5.68 -14.37
CA ILE A 91 -11.46 -4.43 -13.62
C ILE A 91 -11.04 -3.23 -14.46
N ALA A 92 -9.84 -3.26 -15.06
CA ALA A 92 -9.33 -2.19 -15.90
C ALA A 92 -10.25 -1.93 -17.11
N ALA A 93 -10.74 -2.99 -17.76
CA ALA A 93 -11.69 -2.88 -18.86
C ALA A 93 -13.01 -2.24 -18.42
N GLN A 94 -13.52 -2.57 -17.23
CA GLN A 94 -14.72 -1.92 -16.67
C GLN A 94 -14.45 -0.44 -16.39
N VAL A 95 -13.43 -0.14 -15.59
CA VAL A 95 -13.08 1.23 -15.16
C VAL A 95 -12.88 2.17 -16.35
N THR A 96 -12.27 1.66 -17.43
CA THR A 96 -12.01 2.44 -18.65
C THR A 96 -13.14 2.39 -19.67
N ALA A 97 -14.21 1.61 -19.46
CA ALA A 97 -15.34 1.50 -20.37
C ALA A 97 -16.10 2.83 -20.51
N GLU A 98 -16.80 3.01 -21.63
CA GLU A 98 -17.56 4.23 -21.93
C GLU A 98 -18.49 4.66 -20.79
N LYS A 99 -19.13 3.69 -20.12
CA LYS A 99 -20.01 3.91 -18.98
C LYS A 99 -19.35 4.63 -17.79
N TYR A 100 -18.07 4.35 -17.53
CA TYR A 100 -17.34 4.86 -16.36
C TYR A 100 -16.20 5.82 -16.71
N ARG A 101 -15.87 5.98 -18.01
CA ARG A 101 -14.78 6.82 -18.49
C ARG A 101 -14.88 8.28 -18.03
N ALA A 102 -16.09 8.80 -17.83
CA ALA A 102 -16.31 10.15 -17.31
C ALA A 102 -15.86 10.34 -15.84
N LYS A 103 -15.65 9.24 -15.09
CA LYS A 103 -15.13 9.26 -13.72
C LYS A 103 -13.61 9.31 -13.64
N LEU A 104 -12.92 9.07 -14.75
CA LEU A 104 -11.46 9.16 -14.80
C LEU A 104 -11.02 10.64 -14.71
N PRO A 105 -9.82 10.91 -14.19
CA PRO A 105 -9.29 12.27 -14.07
C PRO A 105 -9.01 12.95 -15.42
N CYS A 106 -9.08 12.20 -16.53
CA CYS A 106 -8.79 12.67 -17.87
C CYS A 106 -9.73 12.05 -18.90
N LYS A 107 -9.81 12.68 -20.07
CA LYS A 107 -10.44 12.13 -21.27
C LYS A 107 -9.35 11.87 -22.32
N PRO A 108 -9.23 10.64 -22.85
CA PRO A 108 -8.25 10.35 -23.88
C PRO A 108 -8.59 11.12 -25.17
N LYS A 109 -7.55 11.53 -25.92
CA LYS A 109 -7.71 12.20 -27.22
C LYS A 109 -8.41 11.31 -28.26
N ASP A 110 -8.05 10.03 -28.27
CA ASP A 110 -8.68 8.98 -29.08
C ASP A 110 -8.89 7.75 -28.21
N VAL A 111 -10.09 7.17 -28.26
CA VAL A 111 -10.45 5.97 -27.51
C VAL A 111 -9.82 4.69 -28.06
N LYS A 112 -9.23 4.73 -29.26
CA LYS A 112 -8.59 3.59 -29.93
C LYS A 112 -7.06 3.67 -29.97
N ALA A 113 -6.48 4.76 -29.48
CA ALA A 113 -5.04 4.97 -29.48
C ALA A 113 -4.52 5.19 -28.04
N PRO A 114 -3.27 4.80 -27.75
CA PRO A 114 -2.63 5.14 -26.48
C PRO A 114 -2.54 6.66 -26.27
N ASP A 115 -2.68 7.11 -25.03
CA ASP A 115 -2.54 8.51 -24.62
C ASP A 115 -1.76 8.58 -23.29
N ASP A 116 -0.44 8.67 -23.39
CA ASP A 116 0.47 8.65 -22.23
C ASP A 116 0.17 9.79 -21.25
N ALA A 117 -0.25 10.95 -21.73
CA ALA A 117 -0.60 12.08 -20.88
C ALA A 117 -1.84 11.79 -20.02
N CYS A 118 -2.85 11.13 -20.60
CA CYS A 118 -4.04 10.71 -19.85
C CYS A 118 -3.68 9.54 -18.90
N SER A 119 -2.90 8.57 -19.35
CA SER A 119 -2.41 7.47 -18.52
C SER A 119 -1.66 7.97 -17.28
N GLY A 120 -0.76 8.94 -17.44
CA GLY A 120 -0.03 9.56 -16.33
C GLY A 120 -0.94 10.28 -15.32
N GLN A 121 -2.05 10.88 -15.78
CA GLN A 121 -3.04 11.47 -14.86
C GLN A 121 -3.83 10.40 -14.11
N VAL A 122 -4.19 9.30 -14.75
CA VAL A 122 -4.84 8.15 -14.11
C VAL A 122 -3.91 7.53 -13.06
N LEU A 123 -2.64 7.29 -13.41
CA LEU A 123 -1.64 6.74 -12.48
C LEU A 123 -1.31 7.72 -11.36
N GLY A 124 -1.24 9.03 -11.65
CA GLY A 124 -1.04 10.06 -10.63
C GLY A 124 -2.20 10.15 -9.63
N HIS A 125 -3.43 9.90 -10.08
CA HIS A 125 -4.60 9.92 -9.22
C HIS A 125 -4.80 8.63 -8.41
N TYR A 126 -4.72 7.47 -9.08
CA TYR A 126 -5.03 6.17 -8.46
C TYR A 126 -3.81 5.38 -7.97
N GLY A 127 -2.61 5.67 -8.48
CA GLY A 127 -1.42 4.86 -8.29
C GLY A 127 -1.07 4.64 -6.82
N MET A 128 -1.08 5.70 -6.01
CA MET A 128 -0.82 5.58 -4.57
C MET A 128 -1.79 4.62 -3.86
N MET A 129 -3.06 4.58 -4.27
CA MET A 129 -4.06 3.68 -3.67
C MET A 129 -3.87 2.23 -4.14
N LEU A 130 -3.51 2.03 -5.41
CA LEU A 130 -3.30 0.71 -6.01
C LEU A 130 -2.00 0.06 -5.53
N PHE A 131 -0.89 0.79 -5.60
CA PHE A 131 0.44 0.32 -5.19
C PHE A 131 0.67 0.42 -3.69
N ARG A 132 -0.17 1.20 -2.98
CA ARG A 132 -0.06 1.48 -1.52
C ARG A 132 1.30 2.06 -1.13
N ARG A 133 1.90 2.81 -2.05
CA ARG A 133 3.13 3.57 -1.86
C ARG A 133 3.16 4.74 -2.84
N PRO A 134 4.01 5.75 -2.59
CA PRO A 134 4.34 6.75 -3.61
C PRO A 134 4.88 6.09 -4.87
N LEU A 135 4.43 6.59 -6.03
CA LEU A 135 4.97 6.25 -7.34
C LEU A 135 6.17 7.16 -7.61
N SER A 136 7.19 6.63 -8.28
CA SER A 136 8.31 7.43 -8.77
C SER A 136 7.94 8.16 -10.07
N SER A 137 8.77 9.10 -10.50
CA SER A 137 8.60 9.81 -11.77
C SER A 137 8.61 8.89 -12.98
N GLU A 138 9.30 7.75 -12.89
CA GLU A 138 9.42 6.77 -13.97
C GLU A 138 8.18 5.85 -14.07
N GLU A 139 7.30 5.90 -13.06
CA GLU A 139 6.07 5.11 -12.99
C GLU A 139 4.81 5.89 -13.39
N LEU A 140 4.95 7.17 -13.79
CA LEU A 140 3.89 8.07 -14.26
C LEU A 140 4.05 8.39 -15.74
#